data_AF-A0A3Q3KV56-F1
#
_entry.id   AF-A0A3Q3KV56-F1
#
_cell.length_a   1.000
_cell.length_b   1.000
_cell.length_c   1.000
_cell.angle_alpha   90.00
_cell.angle_beta   90.00
_cell.angle_gamma   90.00
#
_symmetry.space_group_name_H-M   'P 1'
#
loop_
_entity.id
_entity.type
_entity.pdbx_description
1 polymer ?
#
loop_
_entity_poly.entity_id
_entity_poly.type
_entity_poly.pdbx_seq_one_letter_code
_entity_poly.pdbx_strand_id
1 'polypeptide(L)'
;MASGSVLAVVKFRDGQRQKICVKVENNLTSLINGINELNINVSRLLSEMVDQEKAGEHCAEGEEDYDSSEDQDPEDPKISKQPPAKRSKTSNL
;
A
#
# COMPACT_ATOMS: atom_id res chain seq x y z
N MET A 1 28.23 10.65 24.62
CA MET A 1 26.79 10.98 24.48
C MET A 1 26.16 9.88 23.65
N ALA A 2 25.10 9.21 24.13
CA ALA A 2 24.46 8.13 23.38
C ALA A 2 23.57 8.71 22.28
N SER A 3 23.84 8.39 21.01
CA SER A 3 22.95 8.70 19.88
C SER A 3 22.02 7.52 19.62
N GLY A 4 20.73 7.80 19.42
CA GLY A 4 19.73 6.79 19.08
C GLY A 4 19.59 6.59 17.58
N SER A 5 18.72 5.66 17.19
CA SER A 5 18.24 5.53 15.81
C SER A 5 16.79 5.11 15.78
N VAL A 6 16.04 5.63 14.81
CA VAL A 6 14.68 5.17 14.51
C VAL A 6 14.75 4.21 13.32
N LEU A 7 14.08 3.07 13.44
CA LEU A 7 14.15 1.98 12.48
C LEU A 7 12.75 1.62 11.95
N ALA A 8 12.63 1.49 10.64
CA ALA A 8 11.51 0.80 9.99
C ALA A 8 12.01 -0.47 9.30
N VAL A 9 11.17 -1.50 9.31
CA VAL A 9 11.45 -2.76 8.60
C VAL A 9 10.24 -3.11 7.74
N VAL A 10 10.44 -3.13 6.43
CA VAL A 10 9.44 -3.59 5.46
C VAL A 10 9.73 -5.05 5.16
N LYS A 11 8.71 -5.90 5.24
CA LYS A 11 8.79 -7.32 4.88
C LYS A 11 7.97 -7.56 3.62
N PHE A 12 8.62 -8.06 2.58
CA PHE A 12 8.00 -8.35 1.29
C PHE A 12 7.33 -9.73 1.30
N ARG A 13 6.49 -9.99 0.28
CA ARG A 13 5.76 -11.25 0.10
C ARG A 13 6.69 -12.45 -0.12
N ASP A 14 7.83 -12.22 -0.77
CA ASP A 14 8.89 -13.21 -0.99
C ASP A 14 9.72 -13.53 0.26
N GLY A 15 9.40 -12.88 1.39
CA GLY A 15 10.08 -13.06 2.67
C GLY A 15 11.31 -12.17 2.85
N GLN A 16 11.75 -11.42 1.83
CA GLN A 16 12.82 -10.45 1.96
C GLN A 16 12.45 -9.34 2.95
N ARG A 17 13.46 -8.69 3.53
CA ARG A 17 13.29 -7.59 4.47
C ARG A 17 14.17 -6.42 4.09
N GLN A 18 13.60 -5.23 4.01
CA GLN A 18 14.34 -3.98 3.85
C GLN A 18 14.28 -3.18 5.15
N LYS A 19 15.45 -2.74 5.61
CA LYS A 19 15.59 -1.90 6.81
C LYS A 19 15.88 -0.47 6.39
N ILE A 20 15.15 0.47 6.97
CA ILE A 20 15.41 1.90 6.86
C ILE A 20 15.77 2.41 8.25
N CYS A 21 16.92 3.05 8.38
CA CYS A 21 17.46 3.50 9.65
C CYS A 21 17.83 4.98 9.56
N VAL A 22 17.25 5.78 10.45
CA VAL A 22 17.56 7.21 10.59
C VAL A 22 18.27 7.42 11.93
N LYS A 23 19.49 7.96 11.89
CA LYS A 23 20.24 8.29 13.10
C LYS A 23 19.66 9.56 13.73
N VAL A 24 19.53 9.57 15.05
CA VAL A 24 19.01 10.72 15.80
C VAL A 24 19.92 11.07 16.97
N GLU A 25 19.95 12.34 17.29
CA GLU A 25 20.61 12.86 18.48
C GLU A 25 19.74 12.65 19.72
N ASN A 26 20.35 12.81 20.90
CA ASN A 26 19.65 12.65 22.18
C ASN A 26 18.84 13.89 22.56
N ASN A 27 17.95 14.33 21.67
CA ASN A 27 17.02 15.42 21.93
C ASN A 27 15.69 15.21 21.18
N LEU A 28 14.61 15.78 21.73
CA LEU A 28 13.26 15.56 21.22
C LEU A 28 13.08 16.07 19.79
N THR A 29 13.66 17.22 19.46
CA THR A 29 13.59 17.80 18.11
C THR A 29 14.20 16.87 17.06
N SER A 30 15.37 16.31 17.34
CA SER A 30 16.03 15.34 16.47
C SER A 30 15.21 14.06 16.32
N LEU A 31 14.57 13.58 17.39
CA LEU A 31 13.69 12.42 17.34
C LEU A 31 12.45 12.68 16.45
N ILE A 32 11.79 13.83 16.61
CA ILE A 32 10.63 14.21 15.78
C ILE A 32 11.03 14.29 14.31
N ASN A 33 12.15 14.94 14.02
CA ASN A 33 12.66 15.04 12.64
C ASN A 33 13.01 13.67 12.07
N GLY A 34 13.64 12.81 12.87
CA GLY A 34 13.98 11.45 12.45
C GLY A 34 12.76 10.57 12.17
N ILE A 35 11.68 10.72 12.95
CA ILE A 35 10.41 10.04 12.69
C ILE A 35 9.77 10.54 11.39
N ASN A 36 9.76 11.85 11.17
CA ASN A 36 9.21 12.46 9.94
C ASN A 36 9.99 12.00 8.71
N GLU A 37 11.32 12.01 8.77
CA GLU A 37 12.19 11.51 7.71
C GLU A 37 11.93 10.02 7.44
N LEU A 38 11.84 9.21 8.48
CA LEU A 38 11.54 7.79 8.35
C LEU A 38 10.18 7.57 7.66
N ASN A 39 9.17 8.35 8.03
CA ASN A 39 7.83 8.27 7.44
C ASN A 39 7.85 8.62 5.94
N ILE A 40 8.56 9.68 5.55
CA ILE A 40 8.74 10.06 4.14
C ILE A 40 9.43 8.94 3.36
N ASN A 41 10.53 8.40 3.90
CA ASN A 41 11.29 7.32 3.26
C ASN A 41 10.46 6.04 3.09
N VAL A 42 9.71 5.64 4.11
CA VAL A 42 8.82 4.47 4.04
C VAL A 42 7.68 4.71 3.05
N SER A 43 7.05 5.88 3.08
CA SER A 43 5.96 6.21 2.18
C SER A 43 6.42 6.19 0.72
N ARG A 44 7.58 6.77 0.43
CA ARG A 44 8.18 6.73 -0.90
C ARG A 44 8.44 5.30 -1.36
N LEU A 45 9.08 4.48 -0.52
CA LEU A 45 9.36 3.07 -0.84
C LEU A 45 8.07 2.31 -1.18
N LEU A 46 7.02 2.49 -0.37
CA LEU A 46 5.74 1.80 -0.61
C LEU A 46 5.07 2.30 -1.89
N SER A 47 5.14 3.59 -2.20
CA SER A 47 4.63 4.13 -3.47
C SER A 47 5.38 3.53 -4.66
N GLU A 48 6.71 3.49 -4.61
CA GLU A 48 7.55 2.88 -5.67
C GLU A 48 7.19 1.41 -5.90
N MET A 49 6.90 0.65 -4.83
CA MET A 49 6.46 -0.75 -4.95
C MET A 49 5.11 -0.88 -5.65
N VAL A 50 4.16 0.00 -5.33
CA VAL A 50 2.84 0.01 -5.98
C VAL A 50 2.96 0.38 -7.45
N ASP A 51 3.81 1.36 -7.78
CA ASP A 51 4.03 1.78 -9.16
C ASP A 51 4.69 0.67 -9.99
N GLN A 52 5.63 -0.08 -9.40
CA GLN A 52 6.22 -1.27 -10.04
C GLN A 52 5.20 -2.38 -10.27
N GLU A 53 4.28 -2.63 -9.32
CA GLU A 53 3.21 -3.62 -9.47
C GLU A 53 2.29 -3.25 -10.65
N LYS A 54 1.89 -1.98 -10.75
CA LYS A 54 1.07 -1.47 -11.86
C LYS A 54 1.77 -1.51 -13.21
N ALA A 55 3.06 -1.18 -13.27
CA ALA A 55 3.83 -1.23 -14.50
C ALA A 55 3.97 -2.68 -15.02
N GLY A 56 4.05 -3.66 -14.13
CA GLY A 56 4.07 -5.08 -14.49
C GLY A 56 2.76 -5.59 -15.09
N GLU A 57 1.61 -5.05 -14.68
CA GLU A 57 0.30 -5.37 -15.27
C GLU A 57 0.16 -4.77 -16.68
N HIS A 58 0.74 -3.59 -16.94
CA HIS A 58 0.63 -2.92 -18.24
C HIS A 58 1.45 -3.56 -19.37
N CYS A 59 2.42 -4.43 -19.06
CA CYS A 59 3.16 -5.19 -20.08
C CYS A 59 2.52 -6.54 -20.45
N ALA A 60 1.38 -6.90 -19.84
CA ALA A 60 0.68 -8.16 -20.11
C ALA A 60 -0.55 -8.00 -21.03
N GLU A 61 -0.93 -6.77 -21.39
CA GLU A 61 -1.95 -6.51 -22.41
C GLU A 61 -1.24 -6.13 -23.70
N GLY A 62 -1.34 -7.03 -24.68
CA GLY A 62 -0.81 -6.83 -26.02
C GLY A 62 -1.36 -5.57 -26.65
N GLU A 63 -0.55 -5.02 -27.55
CA GLU A 63 -0.89 -3.93 -28.44
C GLU A 63 -2.24 -4.17 -29.11
N GLU A 64 -3.26 -3.45 -28.65
CA GLU A 64 -4.54 -3.34 -29.32
C GLU A 64 -4.84 -1.85 -29.47
N ASP A 65 -4.17 -1.27 -30.47
CA ASP A 65 -4.38 0.07 -30.99
C ASP A 65 -5.77 0.14 -31.65
N TYR A 66 -6.78 0.56 -30.90
CA TYR A 66 -8.08 0.94 -31.47
C TYR A 66 -8.42 2.37 -31.04
N ASP A 67 -8.03 3.31 -31.89
CA ASP A 67 -8.73 4.56 -32.07
C ASP A 67 -10.19 4.27 -32.47
N SER A 68 -11.17 4.57 -31.61
CA SER A 68 -12.47 5.11 -32.07
C SER A 68 -13.32 5.64 -30.91
N SER A 69 -13.40 6.97 -30.89
CA SER A 69 -14.62 7.78 -30.74
C SER A 69 -15.32 7.87 -29.37
N GLU A 70 -15.25 9.11 -28.88
CA GLU A 70 -16.09 9.81 -27.91
C GLU A 70 -17.56 9.34 -27.86
N ASP A 71 -18.06 9.02 -26.66
CA ASP A 71 -19.38 9.52 -26.24
C ASP A 71 -19.43 9.70 -24.71
N GLN A 72 -19.68 10.94 -24.29
CA GLN A 72 -19.87 11.40 -22.91
C GLN A 72 -21.37 11.39 -22.60
N ASP A 73 -21.80 10.80 -21.48
CA ASP A 73 -22.52 11.47 -20.35
C ASP A 73 -23.18 10.44 -19.38
N PRO A 74 -23.57 10.84 -18.13
CA PRO A 74 -23.26 10.08 -16.91
C PRO A 74 -24.47 9.74 -15.99
N GLU A 75 -24.16 9.14 -14.83
CA GLU A 75 -24.93 8.98 -13.56
C GLU A 75 -26.13 7.97 -13.52
N ASP A 76 -25.99 6.77 -12.92
CA ASP A 76 -26.15 6.33 -11.50
C ASP A 76 -27.63 6.14 -11.02
N PRO A 77 -27.96 5.49 -9.88
CA PRO A 77 -27.43 4.30 -9.19
C PRO A 77 -28.57 3.31 -8.77
N LYS A 78 -28.29 2.05 -8.35
CA LYS A 78 -29.02 1.39 -7.22
C LYS A 78 -28.45 0.05 -6.74
N ILE A 79 -27.96 0.14 -5.50
CA ILE A 79 -27.59 -0.88 -4.54
C ILE A 79 -28.68 -1.95 -4.33
N SER A 80 -28.27 -3.23 -4.30
CA SER A 80 -28.72 -4.21 -3.30
C SER A 80 -27.99 -5.56 -3.50
N LYS A 81 -26.77 -5.70 -2.96
CA LYS A 81 -26.13 -7.01 -2.77
C LYS A 81 -26.71 -7.64 -1.50
N GLN A 82 -27.66 -8.56 -1.65
CA GLN A 82 -28.16 -9.35 -0.52
C GLN A 82 -27.14 -10.46 -0.20
N PRO A 83 -26.62 -10.58 1.05
CA PRO A 83 -25.72 -11.67 1.38
C PRO A 83 -26.47 -13.00 1.59
N PRO A 84 -25.90 -14.15 1.20
CA PRO A 84 -26.52 -15.45 1.41
C PRO A 84 -26.62 -15.80 2.91
N ALA A 85 -27.77 -16.35 3.31
CA ALA A 85 -28.06 -16.71 4.69
C ALA A 85 -27.09 -17.77 5.24
N LYS A 86 -26.53 -17.51 6.43
CA LYS A 86 -25.76 -18.47 7.22
C LYS A 86 -26.69 -19.59 7.71
N ARG A 87 -26.42 -20.85 7.33
CA ARG A 87 -27.03 -22.01 8.03
C ARG A 87 -26.21 -22.29 9.29
N SER A 88 -26.73 -21.85 10.43
CA SER A 88 -26.22 -22.25 11.75
C SER A 88 -26.54 -23.73 12.00
N LYS A 89 -25.50 -24.53 12.25
CA LYS A 89 -25.63 -25.93 12.68
C LYS A 89 -25.65 -25.93 14.21
N THR A 90 -26.82 -26.11 14.82
CA THR A 90 -26.94 -26.34 16.27
C THR A 90 -26.96 -27.84 16.53
N SER A 91 -25.92 -28.31 17.20
CA SER A 91 -25.82 -29.61 17.86
C SER A 91 -26.25 -29.44 19.30
N ASN A 92 -27.34 -30.10 19.72
CA ASN A 92 -27.77 -30.43 21.09
C ASN A 92 -28.96 -31.41 20.88
N LEU A 93 -29.08 -32.61 21.45
CA LEU A 93 -28.55 -33.25 22.66
C LEU A 93 -28.31 -34.74 22.34
#